data_AF-A0A0S9QIU3-F1
#
_entry.id   AF-A0A0S9QIU3-F1
#
_cell.length_a   1.000
_cell.length_b   1.000
_cell.length_c   1.000
_cell.angle_alpha   90.00
_cell.angle_beta   90.00
_cell.angle_gamma   90.00
#
_symmetry.space_group_name_H-M   'P 1'
#
loop_
_entity.id
_entity.type
_entity.pdbx_description
1 polymer ?
#
loop_
_entity_poly.entity_id
_entity_poly.type
_entity_poly.pdbx_seq_one_letter_code
_entity_poly.pdbx_strand_id
1 'polypeptide(L)'
;MSAAWSVETHVRSHGPPVFLAQAQGDPISDIANTRILAEACALAGIRAEPHTLARGGHGFGMGRPGTPSAHWPVRYAAWLSTVGVPA
;
A
#
# COMPACT_ATOMS: atom_id res chain seq x y z
N MET A 1 -12.43 15.71 -15.34
CA MET A 1 -11.42 15.10 -16.21
C MET A 1 -10.27 14.44 -15.44
N SER A 2 -9.95 14.86 -14.20
CA SER A 2 -8.89 14.22 -13.38
C SER A 2 -9.20 12.79 -12.92
N ALA A 3 -10.47 12.44 -12.69
CA ALA A 3 -10.85 11.12 -12.17
C ALA A 3 -10.32 9.95 -13.02
N ALA A 4 -10.32 10.08 -14.35
CA ALA A 4 -9.85 9.04 -15.26
C ALA A 4 -8.34 8.74 -15.15
N TRP A 5 -7.56 9.58 -14.46
CA TRP A 5 -6.13 9.37 -14.24
C TRP A 5 -5.81 8.86 -12.83
N SER A 6 -6.83 8.67 -11.98
CA SER A 6 -6.64 8.24 -10.60
C SER A 6 -6.92 6.74 -10.46
N VAL A 7 -6.00 6.03 -9.82
CA VAL A 7 -6.02 4.55 -9.74
C VAL A 7 -7.24 4.03 -8.97
N GLU A 8 -7.64 4.71 -7.90
CA GLU A 8 -8.76 4.30 -7.05
C GLU A 8 -10.09 4.21 -7.81
N THR A 9 -10.27 5.01 -8.87
CA THR A 9 -11.52 5.02 -9.66
C THR A 9 -11.65 3.79 -10.56
N HIS A 10 -10.58 3.01 -10.69
CA HIS A 10 -10.51 1.81 -11.51
C HIS A 10 -10.59 0.52 -10.68
N VAL A 11 -10.71 0.62 -9.36
CA VAL A 11 -10.91 -0.55 -8.48
C VAL A 11 -12.26 -1.19 -8.81
N ARG A 12 -12.26 -2.51 -9.06
CA ARG A 12 -13.45 -3.31 -9.39
C ARG A 12 -13.59 -4.46 -8.40
N SER A 13 -14.82 -4.87 -8.12
CA SER A 13 -15.08 -6.06 -7.31
C SER A 13 -14.37 -7.29 -7.90
N HIS A 14 -14.06 -8.28 -7.04
CA HIS A 14 -13.30 -9.50 -7.39
C HIS A 14 -11.82 -9.28 -7.72
N GLY A 15 -11.27 -8.09 -7.45
CA GLY A 15 -9.83 -7.86 -7.51
C GLY A 15 -9.06 -8.66 -6.45
N PRO A 16 -7.75 -8.92 -6.66
CA PRO A 16 -6.92 -9.64 -5.70
C PRO A 16 -6.74 -8.84 -4.40
N PRO A 17 -6.38 -9.48 -3.28
CA PRO A 17 -5.95 -8.78 -2.08
C PRO A 17 -4.80 -7.82 -2.36
N VAL A 18 -4.78 -6.67 -1.68
CA VAL A 18 -3.81 -5.58 -1.91
C VAL A 18 -2.99 -5.33 -0.63
N PHE A 19 -1.67 -5.26 -0.78
CA PHE A 19 -0.76 -4.78 0.27
C PHE A 19 -0.26 -3.39 -0.10
N LEU A 20 -0.39 -2.41 0.80
CA LEU A 20 0.03 -1.03 0.56
C LEU A 20 1.09 -0.64 1.60
N ALA A 21 2.21 -0.07 1.17
CA ALA A 21 3.23 0.46 2.08
C ALA A 21 3.64 1.87 1.65
N GLN A 22 3.48 2.84 2.55
CA GLN A 22 3.84 4.24 2.26
C GLN A 22 4.41 4.93 3.50
N ALA A 23 5.41 5.78 3.29
CA ALA A 23 5.94 6.65 4.34
C ALA A 23 4.96 7.80 4.63
N GLN A 24 4.64 8.03 5.90
CA GLN A 24 3.69 9.05 6.33
C GLN A 24 4.12 10.47 5.94
N GLY A 25 5.42 10.75 5.99
CA GLY A 25 6.01 12.05 5.64
C GLY A 25 6.68 12.06 4.26
N ASP A 26 6.17 11.30 3.29
CA ASP A 26 6.65 11.39 1.91
C ASP A 26 6.31 12.79 1.33
N PRO A 27 7.32 13.59 0.93
CA PRO A 27 7.11 14.96 0.46
C PRO A 27 6.66 15.04 -1.01
N ILE A 28 6.66 13.92 -1.74
CA ILE A 28 6.33 13.84 -3.16
C ILE A 28 4.97 13.19 -3.36
N SER A 29 4.67 12.11 -2.63
CA SER A 29 3.39 11.41 -2.68
C SER A 29 2.68 11.51 -1.34
N ASP A 30 1.55 12.22 -1.30
CA ASP A 30 0.74 12.37 -0.09
C ASP A 30 0.23 11.00 0.40
N ILE A 31 0.28 10.77 1.72
CA ILE A 31 -0.25 9.57 2.38
C ILE A 31 -1.75 9.37 2.14
N ALA A 32 -2.48 10.44 1.81
CA ALA A 32 -3.88 10.40 1.42
C ALA A 32 -4.13 9.46 0.23
N ASN A 33 -3.18 9.35 -0.72
CA ASN A 33 -3.32 8.46 -1.87
C ASN A 33 -3.50 6.99 -1.45
N THR A 34 -2.69 6.50 -0.49
CA THR A 34 -2.84 5.13 0.05
C THR A 34 -4.16 4.96 0.81
N ARG A 35 -4.61 5.99 1.55
CA ARG A 35 -5.88 5.92 2.30
C ARG A 35 -7.08 5.84 1.35
N ILE A 36 -7.09 6.67 0.32
CA ILE A 36 -8.12 6.70 -0.72
C ILE A 36 -8.19 5.36 -1.46
N LEU A 37 -7.04 4.78 -1.83
CA LEU A 37 -7.01 3.48 -2.49
C LEU A 37 -7.50 2.34 -1.57
N ALA A 38 -7.09 2.35 -0.29
CA ALA A 38 -7.56 1.36 0.68
C ALA A 38 -9.08 1.44 0.88
N GLU A 39 -9.64 2.65 0.94
CA GLU A 39 -11.09 2.87 1.04
C GLU A 39 -11.82 2.37 -0.21
N ALA A 40 -11.31 2.67 -1.41
CA ALA A 40 -11.87 2.16 -2.66
C ALA A 40 -11.86 0.63 -2.73
N CYS A 41 -10.78 -0.01 -2.27
CA CYS A 41 -10.71 -1.47 -2.11
C CYS A 41 -11.79 -1.99 -1.16
N ALA A 42 -11.94 -1.36 0.01
CA ALA A 42 -12.95 -1.76 0.99
C ALA A 42 -14.38 -1.66 0.43
N LEU A 43 -14.70 -0.55 -0.27
CA LEU A 43 -16.00 -0.36 -0.93
C LEU A 43 -16.26 -1.40 -2.04
N ALA A 44 -15.21 -1.88 -2.71
CA ALA A 44 -15.30 -2.93 -3.72
C ALA A 44 -15.28 -4.36 -3.13
N GLY A 45 -15.21 -4.52 -1.81
CA GLY A 45 -15.12 -5.82 -1.14
C GLY A 45 -13.77 -6.52 -1.29
N ILE A 46 -12.71 -5.77 -1.63
CA ILE A 46 -11.34 -6.29 -1.74
C ILE A 46 -10.62 -6.11 -0.39
N ARG A 47 -9.96 -7.16 0.08
CA ARG A 47 -9.07 -7.07 1.25
C ARG A 47 -7.86 -6.22 0.90
N ALA A 48 -7.74 -5.04 1.51
CA ALA A 48 -6.53 -4.21 1.47
C ALA A 48 -5.88 -4.12 2.85
N GLU A 49 -4.56 -4.21 2.92
CA GLU A 49 -3.78 -4.09 4.15
C GLU A 49 -2.77 -2.93 4.04
N PRO A 50 -3.13 -1.72 4.54
CA PRO A 50 -2.24 -0.57 4.50
C PRO A 50 -1.24 -0.56 5.68
N HIS A 51 0.03 -0.38 5.35
CA HIS A 51 1.13 -0.18 6.29
C HIS A 51 1.69 1.24 6.15
N THR A 52 1.27 2.12 7.05
CA THR A 52 1.87 3.44 7.19
C THR A 52 3.19 3.35 7.94
N LEU A 53 4.27 3.80 7.30
CA LEU A 53 5.62 3.81 7.83
C LEU A 53 5.92 5.22 8.39
N ALA A 54 6.26 5.33 9.67
CA ALA A 54 6.46 6.65 10.30
C ALA A 54 7.54 7.50 9.61
N ARG A 55 8.58 6.86 9.03
CA ARG A 55 9.64 7.49 8.26
C ARG A 55 10.19 6.52 7.19
N GLY A 56 10.87 7.07 6.19
CA GLY A 56 11.41 6.33 5.05
C GLY A 56 11.59 7.19 3.80
N GLY A 57 10.80 8.27 3.68
CA GLY A 57 10.84 9.21 2.56
C GLY A 57 10.31 8.61 1.26
N HIS A 58 10.29 9.41 0.20
CA HIS A 58 9.87 8.97 -1.13
C HIS A 58 10.82 7.91 -1.71
N GLY A 59 10.28 6.97 -2.48
CA GLY A 59 11.06 6.01 -3.25
C GLY A 59 12.02 5.17 -2.40
N PHE A 60 11.55 4.63 -1.27
CA PHE A 60 12.42 3.89 -0.33
C PHE A 60 12.90 2.52 -0.85
N GLY A 61 12.43 2.03 -2.00
CA GLY A 61 12.87 0.75 -2.59
C GLY A 61 12.73 -0.43 -1.63
N MET A 62 13.79 -1.23 -1.46
CA MET A 62 13.85 -2.32 -0.47
C MET A 62 13.98 -1.85 0.99
N GLY A 63 13.92 -0.54 1.23
CA GLY A 63 13.97 0.08 2.54
C GLY A 63 15.24 0.90 2.76
N ARG A 64 15.18 1.81 3.73
CA ARG A 64 16.33 2.62 4.15
C ARG A 64 16.82 2.16 5.52
N PRO A 65 18.12 1.85 5.70
CA PRO A 65 18.67 1.41 6.98
C PRO A 65 18.31 2.35 8.14
N GLY A 66 17.96 1.80 9.31
CA GLY A 66 17.58 2.58 10.49
C GLY A 66 16.17 3.20 10.45
N THR A 67 15.40 2.96 9.40
CA THR A 67 14.03 3.44 9.26
C THR A 67 13.01 2.30 9.23
N PRO A 68 11.73 2.53 9.59
CA PRO A 68 10.68 1.54 9.48
C PRO A 68 10.51 0.94 8.08
N SER A 69 10.92 1.64 7.01
CA SER A 69 10.85 1.10 5.65
C SER A 69 11.78 -0.10 5.44
N ALA A 70 12.84 -0.28 6.21
CA ALA A 70 13.67 -1.49 6.14
C ALA A 70 12.87 -2.79 6.45
N HIS A 71 11.72 -2.69 7.12
CA HIS A 71 10.94 -3.83 7.56
C HIS A 71 9.72 -4.13 6.69
N TRP A 72 9.39 -3.28 5.70
CA TRP A 72 8.22 -3.52 4.85
C TRP A 72 8.31 -4.84 4.06
N PRO A 73 9.48 -5.29 3.54
CA PRO A 73 9.54 -6.55 2.80
C PRO A 73 9.25 -7.77 3.68
N VAL A 74 9.67 -7.73 4.95
CA VAL A 74 9.38 -8.80 5.92
C VAL A 74 7.89 -8.86 6.22
N ARG A 75 7.23 -7.70 6.37
CA ARG A 75 5.76 -7.62 6.53
C ARG A 75 5.03 -8.15 5.30
N TYR A 76 5.51 -7.80 4.11
CA TYR A 76 4.95 -8.29 2.85
C TYR A 76 5.07 -9.82 2.72
N ALA A 77 6.24 -10.39 3.04
CA ALA A 77 6.44 -11.84 3.05
C ALA A 77 5.49 -12.55 4.03
N ALA A 78 5.32 -12.00 5.24
CA ALA A 78 4.35 -12.54 6.20
C ALA A 78 2.91 -12.44 5.69
N TRP A 79 2.56 -11.34 5.03
CA TRP A 79 1.24 -11.12 4.45
C TRP A 79 0.92 -12.11 3.31
N LEU A 80 1.90 -12.45 2.45
CA LEU A 80 1.72 -13.42 1.37
C LEU A 80 1.21 -14.78 1.89
N SER A 81 1.75 -15.25 3.01
CA SER A 81 1.28 -16.47 3.68
C SER A 81 -0.18 -16.40 4.15
N THR A 82 -0.70 -15.19 4.40
CA THR A 82 -2.10 -14.98 4.82
C THR A 82 -3.09 -14.95 3.66
N VAL A 83 -2.61 -14.66 2.44
CA VAL A 83 -3.44 -14.57 1.23
C VAL A 83 -3.33 -15.81 0.33
N GLY A 84 -2.74 -16.89 0.86
CA GLY A 84 -2.70 -18.20 0.19
C GLY A 84 -1.59 -18.36 -0.84
N VAL A 85 -0.59 -17.47 -0.85
CA VAL A 85 0.63 -17.66 -1.65
C VAL A 85 1.64 -18.44 -0.79
N PRO A 86 2.09 -19.64 -1.20
CA PRO A 86 3.10 -20.39 -0.46
C PRO A 86 4.41 -19.60 -0.35
N ALA A 87 5.08 -19.72 0.79
CA ALA A 87 6.38 -19.11 1.06
C ALA A 87 7.48 -19.63 0.14
#